data_AF-A0A382MN81-F1
#
_entry.id   AF-A0A382MN81-F1
#
_cell.length_a   1.000
_cell.length_b   1.000
_cell.length_c   1.000
_cell.angle_alpha   90.00
_cell.angle_beta   90.00
_cell.angle_gamma   90.00
#
_symmetry.space_group_name_H-M   'P 1'
#
loop_
_entity.id
_entity.type
_entity.pdbx_description
1 polymer ?
#
loop_
_entity_poly.entity_id
_entity_poly.type
_entity_poly.pdbx_seq_one_letter_code
_entity_poly.pdbx_strand_id
1 'polypeptide(L)'
;TFEETDLNDPIAHCDLIDAAHSYARAAQAADEAVEAARNSTTALVNSDIEAIEAFNVEWEAKMTHNRGPRNEAGFTAEVKSRTKGDLDAFNKATETASLRYQQYRAISLRAELNAEQATHAVDAAQARLVETARRLATREATREIITA
;
A
#
# COMPACT_ATOMS: atom_id res chain seq x y z
N THR A 1 -21.91 54.09 -7.79
CA THR A 1 -22.88 53.04 -7.44
C THR A 1 -22.08 51.90 -6.86
N PHE A 2 -22.04 51.83 -5.53
CA PHE A 2 -21.35 50.75 -4.83
C PHE A 2 -22.23 49.50 -4.94
N GLU A 3 -21.70 48.45 -5.55
CA GLU A 3 -22.36 47.14 -5.55
C GLU A 3 -22.43 46.66 -4.10
N GLU A 4 -23.64 46.67 -3.59
CA GLU A 4 -24.05 46.11 -2.32
C GLU A 4 -23.99 44.59 -2.47
N THR A 5 -22.83 43.98 -2.22
CA THR A 5 -22.74 42.52 -2.09
C THR A 5 -23.43 42.11 -0.79
N ASP A 6 -24.66 41.66 -0.98
CA ASP A 6 -25.65 41.33 0.03
C ASP A 6 -25.18 40.26 1.01
N LEU A 7 -25.83 40.23 2.17
CA LEU A 7 -25.49 39.53 3.43
C LEU A 7 -25.58 38.01 3.39
N ASN A 8 -25.70 37.46 2.19
CA ASN A 8 -26.13 36.11 1.93
C ASN A 8 -25.47 35.61 0.65
N ASP A 9 -24.20 35.93 0.43
CA ASP A 9 -23.47 35.44 -0.75
C ASP A 9 -23.34 33.92 -0.59
N PRO A 10 -24.27 33.13 -1.18
CA PRO A 10 -24.36 31.70 -0.90
C PRO A 10 -23.08 31.02 -1.37
N ILE A 11 -22.40 31.64 -2.33
CA ILE A 11 -21.18 31.20 -2.97
C ILE A 11 -20.06 31.04 -1.93
N ALA A 12 -19.85 32.01 -1.03
CA ALA A 12 -18.76 31.93 -0.06
C ALA A 12 -18.97 30.84 1.02
N HIS A 13 -20.22 30.60 1.42
CA HIS A 13 -20.57 29.49 2.31
C HIS A 13 -20.54 28.14 1.58
N CYS A 14 -20.97 28.09 0.32
CA CYS A 14 -20.83 26.92 -0.55
C CYS A 14 -19.35 26.54 -0.72
N ASP A 15 -18.46 27.50 -0.93
CA ASP A 15 -17.02 27.27 -1.06
C ASP A 15 -16.42 26.60 0.19
N LEU A 16 -16.88 27.00 1.39
CA LEU A 16 -16.45 26.40 2.64
C LEU A 16 -16.95 24.95 2.79
N ILE A 17 -18.23 24.71 2.45
CA ILE A 17 -18.84 23.38 2.46
C ILE A 17 -18.12 22.46 1.46
N ASP A 18 -17.83 22.95 0.26
CA ASP A 18 -17.13 22.20 -0.77
C ASP A 18 -15.69 21.88 -0.36
N ALA A 19 -14.99 22.83 0.27
CA ALA A 19 -13.67 22.59 0.84
C ALA A 19 -13.71 21.53 1.95
N ALA A 20 -14.73 21.55 2.81
CA ALA A 20 -14.92 20.56 3.87
C ALA A 20 -15.20 19.16 3.30
N HIS A 21 -16.08 19.06 2.30
CA HIS A 21 -16.33 17.80 1.60
C HIS A 21 -15.09 17.29 0.85
N SER A 22 -14.30 18.19 0.27
CA SER A 22 -13.04 17.80 -0.39
C SER A 22 -12.02 17.27 0.61
N TYR A 23 -11.91 17.89 1.79
CA TYR A 23 -11.06 17.40 2.88
C TYR A 23 -11.54 16.04 3.39
N ALA A 24 -12.83 15.87 3.65
CA ALA A 24 -13.40 14.61 4.12
C ALA A 24 -13.13 13.45 3.14
N ARG A 25 -13.31 13.69 1.83
CA ARG A 25 -12.99 12.70 0.79
C ARG A 25 -11.50 12.38 0.72
N ALA A 26 -10.64 13.39 0.85
CA ALA A 26 -9.20 13.17 0.86
C ALA A 26 -8.79 12.34 2.09
N ALA A 27 -9.34 12.63 3.26
CA ALA A 27 -9.06 11.91 4.50
C ALA A 27 -9.47 10.44 4.39
N GLN A 28 -10.70 10.18 3.91
CA GLN A 28 -11.15 8.81 3.67
C GLN A 28 -10.26 8.06 2.66
N ALA A 29 -9.89 8.71 1.56
CA ALA A 29 -9.02 8.10 0.56
C ALA A 29 -7.61 7.81 1.11
N ALA A 30 -7.09 8.66 2.00
CA ALA A 30 -5.82 8.41 2.69
C ALA A 30 -5.90 7.22 3.64
N ASP A 31 -6.96 7.11 4.43
CA ASP A 31 -7.18 5.96 5.32
C ASP A 31 -7.27 4.65 4.51
N GLU A 32 -8.04 4.65 3.41
CA GLU A 32 -8.14 3.50 2.50
C GLU A 32 -6.79 3.13 1.88
N ALA A 33 -5.99 4.13 1.47
CA ALA A 33 -4.67 3.90 0.89
C ALA A 33 -3.67 3.35 1.92
N VAL A 34 -3.71 3.82 3.17
CA VAL A 34 -2.88 3.32 4.27
C VAL A 34 -3.23 1.87 4.59
N GLU A 35 -4.52 1.52 4.64
CA GLU A 35 -4.95 0.14 4.84
C GLU A 35 -4.56 -0.76 3.67
N ALA A 36 -4.68 -0.28 2.42
CA ALA A 36 -4.19 -0.99 1.25
C ALA A 36 -2.67 -1.24 1.31
N ALA A 37 -1.88 -0.25 1.75
CA ALA A 37 -0.45 -0.40 1.97
C ALA A 37 -0.16 -1.48 3.02
N ARG A 38 -0.80 -1.44 4.20
CA ARG A 38 -0.65 -2.46 5.26
C ARG A 38 -0.97 -3.87 4.78
N ASN A 39 -2.07 -4.02 4.05
CA ASN A 39 -2.49 -5.31 3.50
C ASN A 39 -1.47 -5.81 2.47
N SER A 40 -0.95 -4.92 1.63
CA SER A 40 0.06 -5.28 0.63
C SER A 40 1.40 -5.69 1.24
N THR A 41 1.83 -5.02 2.32
CA THR A 41 3.04 -5.39 3.09
C THR A 41 2.86 -6.77 3.71
N THR A 42 1.69 -7.07 4.28
CA THR A 42 1.39 -8.39 4.84
C THR A 42 1.45 -9.48 3.76
N ALA A 43 0.88 -9.23 2.58
CA ALA A 43 0.96 -10.15 1.46
C ALA A 43 2.39 -10.34 0.94
N LEU A 44 3.20 -9.28 0.91
CA LEU A 44 4.62 -9.34 0.57
C LEU A 44 5.40 -10.24 1.55
N VAL A 45 5.21 -10.06 2.86
CA VAL A 45 5.88 -10.89 3.87
C VAL A 45 5.51 -12.36 3.70
N ASN A 46 4.23 -12.68 3.47
CA ASN A 46 3.81 -14.06 3.20
C ASN A 46 4.49 -14.62 1.94
N SER A 47 4.56 -13.84 0.86
CA SER A 47 5.23 -14.28 -0.36
C SER A 47 6.75 -14.41 -0.21
N ASP A 48 7.38 -13.64 0.66
CA ASP A 48 8.82 -13.76 0.98
C ASP A 48 9.09 -15.07 1.73
N ILE A 49 8.24 -15.39 2.72
CA ILE A 49 8.29 -16.67 3.44
C ILE A 49 8.15 -17.83 2.44
N GLU A 50 7.14 -17.80 1.55
CA GLU A 50 6.95 -18.83 0.52
C GLU A 50 8.17 -18.99 -0.39
N ALA A 51 8.82 -17.88 -0.78
CA ALA A 51 10.02 -17.92 -1.63
C ALA A 51 11.22 -18.53 -0.89
N ILE A 52 11.42 -18.17 0.38
CA ILE A 52 12.47 -18.74 1.24
C ILE A 52 12.23 -20.24 1.46
N GLU A 53 10.99 -20.64 1.73
CA GLU A 53 10.63 -22.06 1.89
C GLU A 53 10.88 -22.86 0.61
N ALA A 54 10.50 -22.34 -0.56
CA ALA A 54 10.77 -22.99 -1.84
C ALA A 54 12.28 -23.15 -2.09
N PHE A 55 13.07 -22.11 -1.80
CA PHE A 55 14.52 -22.16 -1.89
C PHE A 55 15.13 -23.23 -0.98
N ASN A 56 14.66 -23.33 0.27
CA ASN A 56 15.12 -24.34 1.21
C ASN A 56 14.81 -25.76 0.71
N VAL A 57 13.60 -26.00 0.22
CA VAL A 57 13.19 -27.31 -0.33
C VAL A 57 14.03 -27.71 -1.54
N GLU A 58 14.28 -26.77 -2.46
CA GLU A 58 15.14 -26.99 -3.62
C GLU A 58 16.58 -27.33 -3.18
N TRP A 59 17.11 -26.58 -2.23
CA TRP A 59 18.47 -26.78 -1.74
C TRP A 59 18.63 -28.12 -1.02
N GLU A 60 17.66 -28.51 -0.20
CA GLU A 60 17.59 -29.86 0.39
C GLU A 60 17.50 -30.96 -0.67
N ALA A 61 16.73 -30.74 -1.75
CA ALA A 61 16.68 -31.66 -2.88
C ALA A 61 18.01 -31.81 -3.59
N LYS A 62 18.75 -30.71 -3.79
CA LYS A 62 20.10 -30.75 -4.38
C LYS A 62 21.09 -31.47 -3.47
N MET A 63 21.06 -31.22 -2.16
CA MET A 63 21.94 -31.88 -1.18
C MET A 63 21.69 -33.38 -1.08
N THR A 64 20.43 -33.81 -1.11
CA THR A 64 20.06 -35.24 -1.08
C THR A 64 20.41 -35.94 -2.39
N HIS A 65 20.22 -35.28 -3.53
CA HIS A 65 20.62 -35.82 -4.84
C HIS A 65 22.14 -36.01 -4.96
N ASN A 66 22.93 -35.03 -4.49
CA ASN A 66 24.40 -35.07 -4.57
C ASN A 66 25.05 -36.05 -3.58
N ARG A 67 24.32 -36.53 -2.56
CA ARG A 67 24.88 -37.45 -1.54
C ARG A 67 25.02 -38.90 -2.00
N GLY A 68 24.44 -39.31 -3.14
CA GLY A 68 24.47 -40.69 -3.63
C GLY A 68 23.88 -41.70 -2.62
N PRO A 69 23.76 -42.99 -2.97
CA PRO A 69 23.34 -44.01 -2.01
C PRO A 69 24.44 -44.12 -0.95
N ARG A 70 24.14 -43.67 0.28
CA ARG A 70 24.96 -44.04 1.42
C ARG A 70 24.71 -45.51 1.70
N ASN A 71 25.61 -46.34 1.21
CA ASN A 71 25.75 -47.72 1.66
C ASN A 71 26.29 -47.69 3.11
N GLU A 72 25.50 -47.17 4.04
CA GLU A 72 25.75 -47.33 5.47
C GLU A 72 25.53 -48.81 5.79
N ALA A 73 26.54 -49.42 6.39
CA ALA A 73 26.68 -50.86 6.55
C ALA A 73 25.41 -51.52 7.14
N GLY A 74 24.74 -52.36 6.33
CA GLY A 74 23.97 -53.49 6.85
C GLY A 74 22.46 -53.31 7.11
N PHE A 75 21.85 -52.16 6.85
CA PHE A 75 20.38 -52.02 6.89
C PHE A 75 19.84 -51.51 5.56
N THR A 76 19.41 -52.44 4.70
CA THR A 76 18.81 -52.14 3.40
C THR A 76 17.36 -51.67 3.56
N ALA A 77 17.16 -50.39 3.83
CA ALA A 77 15.95 -49.70 3.41
C ALA A 77 16.27 -48.97 2.10
N GLU A 78 15.61 -49.31 1.00
CA GLU A 78 15.69 -48.55 -0.24
C GLU A 78 15.14 -47.14 0.01
N VAL A 79 16.03 -46.19 0.30
CA VAL A 79 15.67 -44.77 0.22
C VAL A 79 15.53 -44.48 -1.27
N LYS A 80 14.28 -44.36 -1.75
CA LYS A 80 14.01 -43.94 -3.13
C LYS A 80 14.80 -42.65 -3.40
N SER A 81 15.77 -42.73 -4.29
CA SER A 81 16.52 -41.55 -4.73
C SER A 81 15.57 -40.64 -5.50
N ARG A 82 15.61 -39.33 -5.20
CA ARG A 82 14.88 -38.32 -5.97
C ARG A 82 15.36 -38.35 -7.42
N THR A 83 14.43 -38.38 -8.36
CA THR A 83 14.71 -38.42 -9.79
C THR A 83 15.04 -37.03 -10.32
N LYS A 84 15.64 -36.96 -11.51
CA LYS A 84 15.90 -35.67 -12.19
C LYS A 84 14.62 -34.84 -12.38
N GLY A 85 13.49 -35.51 -12.65
CA GLY A 85 12.19 -34.85 -12.80
C GLY A 85 11.70 -34.16 -11.52
N ASP A 86 11.99 -34.74 -10.35
CA ASP A 86 11.66 -34.13 -9.06
C ASP A 86 12.47 -32.85 -8.82
N LEU A 87 13.74 -32.85 -9.22
CA LEU A 87 14.63 -31.70 -9.09
C LEU A 87 14.20 -30.53 -9.99
N ASP A 88 13.83 -30.82 -11.24
CA ASP A 88 13.32 -29.80 -12.18
C ASP A 88 12.00 -29.19 -11.67
N ALA A 89 11.14 -29.99 -11.03
CA ALA A 89 9.92 -29.50 -10.40
C ALA A 89 10.21 -28.53 -9.24
N PHE A 90 11.18 -28.83 -8.38
CA PHE A 90 11.58 -27.93 -7.29
C PHE A 90 12.19 -26.63 -7.82
N ASN A 91 13.10 -26.70 -8.80
CA ASN A 91 13.69 -25.49 -9.41
C ASN A 91 12.59 -24.56 -9.96
N LYS A 92 11.62 -25.13 -10.71
CA LYS A 92 10.50 -24.35 -11.26
C LYS A 92 9.61 -23.75 -10.17
N ALA A 93 9.41 -24.47 -9.07
CA ALA A 93 8.66 -23.95 -7.92
C ALA A 93 9.37 -22.74 -7.30
N THR A 94 10.68 -22.80 -7.09
CA THR A 94 11.48 -21.68 -6.59
C THR A 94 11.43 -20.47 -7.52
N GLU A 95 11.58 -20.68 -8.83
CA GLU A 95 11.49 -19.60 -9.83
C GLU A 95 10.11 -18.92 -9.78
N THR A 96 9.05 -19.72 -9.67
CA THR A 96 7.67 -19.21 -9.58
C THR A 96 7.44 -18.43 -8.30
N ALA A 97 7.90 -18.94 -7.16
CA ALA A 97 7.80 -18.26 -5.87
C ALA A 97 8.59 -16.95 -5.84
N SER A 98 9.80 -16.94 -6.42
CA SER A 98 10.64 -15.75 -6.56
C SER A 98 9.97 -14.68 -7.43
N LEU A 99 9.35 -15.08 -8.54
CA LEU A 99 8.61 -14.16 -9.40
C LEU A 99 7.41 -13.54 -8.66
N ARG A 100 6.64 -14.35 -7.92
CA ARG A 100 5.52 -13.86 -7.10
C ARG A 100 5.98 -12.88 -6.05
N TYR A 101 7.08 -13.17 -5.35
CA TYR A 101 7.67 -12.24 -4.40
C TYR A 101 7.98 -10.88 -5.04
N GLN A 102 8.62 -10.87 -6.22
CA GLN A 102 8.90 -9.60 -6.92
C GLN A 102 7.63 -8.86 -7.35
N GLN A 103 6.57 -9.58 -7.72
CA GLN A 103 5.27 -8.97 -8.02
C GLN A 103 4.65 -8.33 -6.78
N TYR A 104 4.61 -9.04 -5.65
CA TYR A 104 4.13 -8.49 -4.39
C TYR A 104 4.98 -7.32 -3.91
N ARG A 105 6.29 -7.35 -4.13
CA ARG A 105 7.19 -6.25 -3.79
C ARG A 105 6.85 -4.99 -4.58
N ALA A 106 6.60 -5.14 -5.88
CA ALA A 106 6.16 -4.02 -6.72
C ALA A 106 4.77 -3.48 -6.30
N ILE A 107 3.86 -4.37 -5.89
CA ILE A 107 2.54 -3.97 -5.36
C ILE A 107 2.68 -3.19 -4.06
N SER A 108 3.49 -3.67 -3.10
CA SER A 108 3.73 -2.99 -1.83
C SER A 108 4.29 -1.59 -2.03
N LEU A 109 5.34 -1.45 -2.87
CA LEU A 109 5.95 -0.15 -3.17
C LEU A 109 4.95 0.82 -3.81
N ARG A 110 4.05 0.34 -4.67
CA ARG A 110 2.99 1.17 -5.26
C ARG A 110 1.95 1.59 -4.23
N ALA A 111 1.56 0.68 -3.35
CA ALA A 111 0.58 0.98 -2.30
C ALA A 111 1.13 1.97 -1.28
N GLU A 112 2.41 1.83 -0.89
CA GLU A 112 3.13 2.78 -0.04
C GLU A 112 3.17 4.18 -0.67
N LEU A 113 3.58 4.29 -1.94
CA LEU A 113 3.60 5.56 -2.66
C LEU A 113 2.20 6.19 -2.75
N ASN A 114 1.16 5.39 -3.01
CA ASN A 114 -0.22 5.87 -3.06
C ASN A 114 -0.68 6.40 -1.68
N ALA A 115 -0.31 5.73 -0.59
CA ALA A 115 -0.63 6.18 0.77
C ALA A 115 0.05 7.51 1.11
N GLU A 116 1.32 7.67 0.71
CA GLU A 116 2.05 8.95 0.87
C GLU A 116 1.37 10.07 0.06
N GLN A 117 1.04 9.81 -1.21
CA GLN A 117 0.36 10.78 -2.07
C GLN A 117 -1.02 11.17 -1.53
N ALA A 118 -1.78 10.20 -1.03
CA ALA A 118 -3.09 10.46 -0.43
C ALA A 118 -2.96 11.30 0.85
N THR A 119 -1.95 11.03 1.68
CA THR A 119 -1.65 11.85 2.87
C THR A 119 -1.32 13.30 2.48
N HIS A 120 -0.49 13.50 1.47
CA HIS A 120 -0.22 14.85 0.95
C HIS A 120 -1.47 15.54 0.38
N ALA A 121 -2.39 14.78 -0.23
CA ALA A 121 -3.65 15.34 -0.70
C ALA A 121 -4.55 15.79 0.46
N VAL A 122 -4.53 15.10 1.61
CA VAL A 122 -5.18 15.54 2.85
C VAL A 122 -4.60 16.85 3.33
N ASP A 123 -3.28 16.97 3.44
CA ASP A 123 -2.61 18.19 3.87
C ASP A 123 -3.00 19.38 2.97
N ALA A 124 -3.01 19.17 1.65
CA ALA A 124 -3.39 20.19 0.69
C ALA A 124 -4.88 20.56 0.80
N ALA A 125 -5.77 19.59 1.03
CA ALA A 125 -7.20 19.85 1.24
C ALA A 125 -7.46 20.57 2.55
N GLN A 126 -6.74 20.22 3.62
CA GLN A 126 -6.82 20.88 4.93
C GLN A 126 -6.36 22.33 4.83
N ALA A 127 -5.21 22.58 4.18
CA ALA A 127 -4.71 23.94 3.98
C ALA A 127 -5.73 24.81 3.23
N ARG A 128 -6.39 24.27 2.20
CA ARG A 128 -7.48 24.94 1.49
C ARG A 128 -8.69 25.21 2.38
N LEU A 129 -9.14 24.23 3.15
CA LEU A 129 -10.26 24.38 4.08
C LEU A 129 -9.99 25.51 5.10
N VAL A 130 -8.81 25.51 5.72
CA VAL A 130 -8.43 26.54 6.71
C VAL A 130 -8.36 27.92 6.06
N GLU A 131 -7.79 28.03 4.87
CA GLU A 131 -7.70 29.32 4.17
C GLU A 131 -9.08 29.84 3.74
N THR A 132 -9.96 28.97 3.24
CA THR A 132 -11.35 29.34 2.92
C THR A 132 -12.10 29.81 4.16
N ALA A 133 -11.97 29.10 5.28
CA ALA A 133 -12.57 29.50 6.55
C ALA A 133 -12.06 30.86 7.03
N ARG A 134 -10.74 31.10 6.93
CA ARG A 134 -10.13 32.39 7.31
C ARG A 134 -10.65 33.55 6.46
N ARG A 135 -10.77 33.36 5.15
CA ARG A 135 -11.30 34.38 4.23
C ARG A 135 -12.75 34.72 4.57
N LEU A 136 -13.56 33.70 4.86
CA LEU A 136 -14.95 33.91 5.27
C LEU A 136 -15.03 34.73 6.56
N ALA A 137 -14.30 34.31 7.61
CA ALA A 137 -14.26 35.02 8.89
C ALA A 137 -13.77 36.48 8.76
N THR A 138 -12.78 36.74 7.90
CA THR A 138 -12.28 38.10 7.65
C THR A 138 -13.33 38.97 6.97
N ARG A 139 -14.08 38.41 6.01
CA ARG A 139 -15.19 39.12 5.35
C ARG A 139 -16.31 39.44 6.33
N GLU A 140 -16.68 38.49 7.18
CA GLU A 140 -17.70 38.68 8.22
C GLU A 140 -17.29 39.75 9.22
N ALA A 141 -16.06 39.73 9.74
CA ALA A 141 -15.55 40.73 10.67
C ALA A 141 -15.46 42.14 10.06
N THR A 142 -15.01 42.26 8.81
CA THR A 142 -14.95 43.56 8.10
C THR A 142 -16.34 44.14 7.91
N ARG A 143 -17.34 43.27 7.71
CA ARG A 143 -18.73 43.69 7.56
C ARG A 143 -19.31 44.23 8.86
N GLU A 144 -19.10 43.53 9.98
CA GLU A 144 -19.58 43.98 11.31
C GLU A 144 -19.08 45.39 11.63
N ILE A 145 -17.83 45.71 11.27
CA ILE A 145 -17.22 47.04 11.46
C ILE A 145 -17.87 48.11 10.57
N ILE A 146 -18.31 47.77 9.35
CA ILE A 146 -18.95 48.73 8.43
C ILE A 146 -20.42 48.99 8.82
N THR A 147 -21.09 48.01 9.43
CA THR A 147 -22.50 48.10 9.83
C THR A 147 -22.73 48.67 11.23
N ALA A 148 -21.67 48.88 12.02
CA ALA A 148 -21.71 49.45 13.37
C ALA A 148 -21.49 50.98 13.36
#